data_AF-A0A926Y2V0-F1
#
_entry.id   AF-A0A926Y2V0-F1
#
_cell.length_a   1.000
_cell.length_b   1.000
_cell.length_c   1.000
_cell.angle_alpha   90.00
_cell.angle_beta   90.00
_cell.angle_gamma   90.00
#
_symmetry.space_group_name_H-M   'P 1'
#
loop_
_entity.id
_entity.type
_entity.pdbx_description
1 polymer ?
#
loop_
_entity_poly.entity_id
_entity_poly.type
_entity_poly.pdbx_seq_one_letter_code
_entity_poly.pdbx_strand_id
1 'polypeptide(L)'
;MLRAKRGKTGLRTVAEEMGDVSVATLSRIEQGKVPDVDTFIKICRWLDVPTDTFVVRNEGETLSQTDNQQTIVAHLRAERELDPETIQMLVKLVNLAYTTKSPRPVSEKQE
;
A
#
# COMPACT_ATOMS: atom_id res chain seq x y z
N MET A 1 -3.71 -11.95 -3.91
CA MET A 1 -3.53 -11.66 -2.47
C MET A 1 -4.60 -12.31 -1.59
N LEU A 2 -5.89 -12.24 -1.92
CA LEU A 2 -6.96 -12.91 -1.16
C LEU A 2 -6.74 -14.42 -0.96
N ARG A 3 -6.51 -15.16 -2.05
CA ARG A 3 -6.21 -16.61 -2.02
C ARG A 3 -4.94 -16.94 -1.22
N ALA A 4 -3.95 -16.05 -1.26
CA ALA A 4 -2.70 -16.23 -0.54
C ALA A 4 -2.91 -16.04 0.98
N LYS A 5 -3.61 -14.99 1.41
CA LYS A 5 -3.88 -14.74 2.83
C LYS A 5 -4.78 -15.82 3.45
N ARG A 6 -5.80 -16.30 2.73
CA ARG A 6 -6.68 -17.36 3.27
C ARG A 6 -5.99 -18.72 3.36
N GLY A 7 -4.99 -18.99 2.53
CA GLY A 7 -4.30 -20.28 2.49
C GLY A 7 -5.26 -21.47 2.37
N LYS A 8 -5.34 -22.27 3.45
CA LYS A 8 -6.22 -23.45 3.55
C LYS A 8 -7.60 -23.14 4.11
N THR A 9 -7.83 -21.93 4.64
CA THR A 9 -9.11 -21.50 5.18
C THR A 9 -10.15 -21.44 4.06
N GLY A 10 -11.32 -22.02 4.35
CA GLY A 10 -12.45 -22.05 3.42
C GLY A 10 -13.06 -20.67 3.25
N LEU A 11 -13.60 -20.39 2.06
CA LEU A 11 -14.24 -19.10 1.75
C LEU A 11 -15.42 -18.77 2.68
N ARG A 12 -16.05 -19.79 3.28
CA ARG A 12 -17.12 -19.60 4.26
C ARG A 12 -16.62 -18.94 5.54
N THR A 13 -15.52 -19.45 6.11
CA THR A 13 -14.91 -18.87 7.30
C THR A 13 -14.41 -17.45 7.02
N VAL A 14 -13.79 -17.22 5.86
CA VAL A 14 -13.35 -15.87 5.46
C VAL A 14 -14.53 -14.91 5.31
N ALA A 15 -15.65 -15.37 4.74
CA ALA A 15 -16.87 -14.57 4.63
C ALA A 15 -17.45 -14.19 5.99
N GLU A 16 -17.43 -15.11 6.96
CA GLU A 16 -17.87 -14.88 8.34
C GLU A 16 -16.94 -13.87 9.05
N GLU A 17 -15.62 -13.99 8.88
CA GLU A 17 -14.63 -13.02 9.40
C GLU A 17 -14.81 -11.62 8.82
N MET A 18 -15.23 -11.51 7.56
CA MET A 18 -15.49 -10.24 6.88
C MET A 18 -16.87 -9.63 7.22
N GLY A 19 -17.75 -10.39 7.86
CA GLY A 19 -18.96 -9.90 8.54
C GLY A 19 -20.14 -9.50 7.65
N ASP A 20 -19.99 -9.42 6.32
CA ASP A 20 -21.08 -9.08 5.38
C ASP A 20 -20.59 -9.19 3.90
N VAL A 21 -19.93 -10.31 3.57
CA VAL A 21 -19.54 -10.63 2.19
C VAL A 21 -19.94 -12.07 1.90
N SER A 22 -20.73 -12.30 0.84
CA SER A 22 -21.16 -13.66 0.51
C SER A 22 -19.99 -14.51 -0.03
N VAL A 23 -20.03 -15.82 0.23
CA VAL A 23 -19.08 -16.79 -0.32
C VAL A 23 -19.01 -16.72 -1.86
N ALA A 24 -20.15 -16.50 -2.50
CA ALA A 24 -20.24 -16.34 -3.95
C ALA A 24 -19.52 -15.07 -4.44
N THR A 25 -19.62 -13.97 -3.68
CA THR A 25 -18.87 -12.74 -3.96
C THR A 25 -17.37 -12.97 -3.83
N LEU A 26 -16.89 -13.61 -2.76
CA LEU A 26 -15.48 -13.95 -2.62
C LEU A 26 -14.97 -14.86 -3.74
N SER A 27 -15.75 -15.87 -4.14
CA SER A 27 -15.40 -16.76 -5.24
C SER A 27 -15.26 -16.01 -6.58
N ARG A 28 -16.17 -15.08 -6.88
CA ARG A 28 -16.09 -14.22 -8.08
C ARG A 28 -14.84 -13.33 -8.04
N ILE A 29 -14.48 -12.81 -6.87
CA ILE A 29 -13.28 -11.97 -6.69
C ILE A 29 -12.00 -12.80 -6.87
N GLU A 30 -11.97 -14.05 -6.37
CA GLU A 30 -10.84 -14.97 -6.64
C GLU A 30 -10.69 -15.29 -8.14
N GLN A 31 -11.77 -15.20 -8.91
CA GLN A 31 -11.79 -15.36 -10.37
C GLN A 31 -11.49 -14.05 -11.12
N GLY A 32 -11.19 -12.96 -10.41
CA GLY A 32 -10.80 -11.66 -10.99
C GLY A 32 -11.96 -10.71 -11.31
N LYS A 33 -13.17 -10.96 -10.79
CA LYS A 33 -14.26 -9.97 -10.88
C LYS A 33 -14.03 -8.81 -9.91
N VAL A 34 -14.36 -7.60 -10.35
CA VAL A 34 -14.25 -6.38 -9.56
C VAL A 34 -15.36 -6.34 -8.49
N PRO A 35 -15.02 -6.18 -7.21
CA PRO A 35 -16.01 -6.00 -6.14
C PRO A 35 -16.66 -4.62 -6.17
N ASP A 36 -17.82 -4.47 -5.51
CA ASP A 36 -18.33 -3.15 -5.14
C ASP A 36 -17.43 -2.47 -4.08
N VAL A 37 -17.65 -1.17 -3.86
CA VAL A 37 -16.82 -0.34 -2.97
C VAL A 37 -16.83 -0.85 -1.52
N ASP A 38 -17.99 -1.30 -1.03
CA ASP A 38 -18.14 -1.74 0.35
C ASP A 38 -17.40 -3.08 0.58
N THR A 39 -17.59 -4.03 -0.33
CA THR A 39 -16.87 -5.30 -0.36
C THR A 39 -15.35 -5.07 -0.48
N PHE A 40 -14.94 -4.12 -1.31
CA PHE A 40 -13.52 -3.77 -1.48
C PHE A 40 -12.89 -3.28 -0.17
N ILE A 41 -13.55 -2.37 0.55
CA ILE A 41 -13.06 -1.85 1.84
C ILE A 41 -12.95 -2.97 2.87
N LYS A 42 -13.96 -3.85 2.95
CA LYS A 42 -13.94 -5.02 3.85
C LYS A 42 -12.77 -5.95 3.55
N ILE A 43 -12.48 -6.18 2.27
CA ILE A 43 -11.34 -6.99 1.84
C ILE A 43 -10.01 -6.33 2.21
N CYS A 44 -9.85 -5.03 1.98
CA CYS A 44 -8.64 -4.31 2.35
C CYS A 44 -8.39 -4.35 3.86
N ARG A 45 -9.44 -4.11 4.66
CA ARG A 45 -9.38 -4.21 6.13
C ARG A 45 -9.02 -5.62 6.59
N TRP A 46 -9.65 -6.65 6.03
CA TRP A 46 -9.32 -8.02 6.38
C TRP A 46 -7.91 -8.41 5.92
N LEU A 47 -7.44 -7.89 4.79
CA LEU A 47 -6.08 -8.11 4.28
C LEU A 47 -5.02 -7.32 5.07
N ASP A 48 -5.41 -6.32 5.87
CA ASP A 48 -4.54 -5.37 6.57
C ASP A 48 -3.61 -4.61 5.59
N VAL A 49 -4.21 -4.15 4.49
CA VAL A 49 -3.52 -3.35 3.47
C VAL A 49 -4.35 -2.11 3.16
N PRO A 50 -3.70 -0.96 2.88
CA PRO A 50 -4.41 0.25 2.57
C PRO A 50 -5.06 0.16 1.18
N THR A 51 -6.19 0.82 0.97
CA THR A 51 -7.01 0.72 -0.24
C THR A 51 -6.27 1.17 -1.50
N ASP A 52 -5.37 2.14 -1.36
CA ASP A 52 -4.53 2.64 -2.44
C ASP A 52 -3.59 1.58 -3.04
N THR A 53 -3.33 0.49 -2.32
CA THR A 53 -2.58 -0.68 -2.82
C THR A 53 -3.18 -1.27 -4.10
N PHE A 54 -4.51 -1.20 -4.24
CA PHE A 54 -5.23 -1.83 -5.36
C PHE A 54 -5.83 -0.83 -6.34
N VAL A 55 -5.75 0.47 -6.05
CA VAL A 55 -6.17 1.49 -6.98
C VAL A 55 -5.09 1.63 -8.04
N VAL A 56 -5.40 1.21 -9.27
CA VAL A 56 -4.51 1.43 -10.42
C VAL A 56 -4.37 2.95 -10.59
N ARG A 57 -3.22 3.50 -10.19
CA ARG A 57 -2.81 4.85 -10.59
C ARG A 57 -2.54 4.81 -12.09
N ASN A 58 -3.02 5.83 -12.81
CA ASN A 58 -2.89 5.90 -14.27
C ASN A 58 -1.45 5.62 -14.69
N GLU A 59 -1.26 4.78 -15.71
CA GLU A 59 0.03 4.44 -16.31
C GLU A 59 0.69 5.71 -16.87
N GLY A 60 1.44 6.40 -16.02
CA GLY A 60 1.95 7.74 -16.24
C GLY A 60 2.33 8.45 -14.92
N GLU A 61 1.66 8.10 -13.84
CA GLU A 61 2.05 8.45 -12.47
C GLU A 61 3.11 7.45 -11.98
N THR A 62 4.29 7.50 -12.60
CA THR A 62 5.48 7.04 -11.89
C THR A 62 5.51 7.88 -10.62
N LEU A 63 5.39 7.27 -9.43
CA LEU A 63 5.62 7.96 -8.15
C LEU A 63 6.81 8.87 -8.36
N SER A 64 6.56 10.19 -8.43
CA SER A 64 7.67 11.09 -8.59
C SER A 64 8.53 10.86 -7.35
N GLN A 65 9.85 10.94 -7.48
CA GLN A 65 10.70 10.94 -6.27
C GLN A 65 10.20 12.00 -5.27
N THR A 66 9.58 13.07 -5.79
CA THR A 66 8.85 14.08 -5.03
C THR A 66 7.66 13.52 -4.23
N ASP A 67 6.87 12.59 -4.75
CA ASP A 67 5.73 11.98 -4.03
C ASP A 67 6.21 11.10 -2.87
N ASN A 68 7.27 10.32 -3.09
CA ASN A 68 7.87 9.52 -2.02
C ASN A 68 8.52 10.40 -0.94
N GLN A 69 9.24 11.45 -1.33
CA GLN A 69 9.80 12.41 -0.38
C GLN A 69 8.71 13.06 0.47
N GLN A 70 7.62 13.54 -0.17
CA GLN A 70 6.51 14.17 0.53
C GLN A 70 5.80 13.21 1.47
N THR A 71 5.61 11.95 1.06
CA THR A 71 5.00 10.90 1.90
C THR A 71 5.84 10.65 3.15
N ILE A 72 7.16 10.49 3.00
CA ILE A 72 8.08 10.28 4.13
C ILE A 72 8.03 11.48 5.10
N VAL A 73 8.08 12.71 4.57
CA VAL A 73 8.01 13.93 5.38
C VAL A 73 6.67 14.05 6.11
N ALA A 74 5.56 13.66 5.48
CA ALA A 74 4.24 13.67 6.10
C ALA A 74 4.16 12.69 7.28
N HIS A 75 4.68 11.46 7.13
CA HIS A 75 4.74 10.49 8.22
C HIS A 75 5.60 10.98 9.39
N LEU A 76 6.78 11.55 9.12
CA LEU A 76 7.64 12.11 10.16
C LEU A 76 6.97 13.26 10.93
N ARG A 77 6.14 14.07 10.26
CA ARG A 77 5.39 15.16 10.91
C ARG A 77 4.19 14.68 11.72
N ALA A 78 3.63 13.53 11.37
CA ALA A 78 2.53 12.91 12.11
C ALA A 78 3.02 12.12 13.33
N GLU A 79 4.33 11.89 13.44
CA GLU A 79 4.97 11.22 14.59
C GLU A 79 4.74 12.01 15.90
N ARG A 80 4.43 11.29 16.98
CA ARG A 80 4.08 11.86 18.28
C ARG A 80 5.01 11.40 19.41
N GLU A 81 5.83 10.36 19.20
CA GLU A 81 6.77 9.85 20.19
C GLU A 81 8.10 10.61 20.22
N LEU A 82 8.51 11.19 19.09
CA LEU A 82 9.76 11.91 18.95
C LEU A 82 9.61 13.40 19.28
N ASP A 83 10.66 13.98 19.85
CA ASP A 83 10.72 15.42 20.09
C ASP A 83 10.67 16.21 18.76
N PRO A 84 9.97 17.37 18.71
CA PRO A 84 9.86 18.19 17.50
C PRO A 84 11.19 18.60 16.87
N GLU A 85 12.26 18.77 17.64
CA GLU A 85 13.59 19.08 17.12
C GLU A 85 14.19 17.88 16.37
N THR A 86 13.99 16.67 16.88
CA THR A 86 14.40 15.41 16.23
C THR A 86 13.68 15.23 14.90
N ILE A 87 12.36 15.46 14.89
CA ILE A 87 11.54 15.39 13.68
C ILE A 87 12.05 16.38 12.62
N GLN A 88 12.38 17.61 13.02
CA GLN A 88 12.93 18.60 12.09
C GLN A 88 14.28 18.20 11.51
N MET A 89 15.16 17.59 12.31
CA MET A 89 16.44 17.07 11.82
C MET A 89 16.25 15.95 10.78
N LEU A 90 15.33 15.01 11.05
CA LEU A 90 15.02 13.92 10.12
C LEU A 90 14.45 14.46 8.81
N VAL A 91 13.54 15.43 8.87
CA VAL A 91 12.99 16.09 7.67
C VAL A 91 14.09 16.77 6.86
N LYS A 92 15.03 17.47 7.51
CA LYS A 92 16.18 18.10 6.83
C LYS A 92 17.06 17.06 6.14
N LEU A 93 17.33 15.94 6.80
CA LEU A 93 18.15 14.85 6.24
C LEU A 93 17.48 14.20 5.04
N VAL A 94 16.17 13.92 5.13
CA VAL A 94 15.38 13.41 4.00
C VAL A 94 15.43 14.40 2.84
N ASN A 95 15.18 15.69 3.07
CA ASN A 95 15.27 16.69 2.02
C ASN A 95 16.65 16.74 1.38
N LEU A 96 17.71 16.68 2.18
CA LEU A 96 19.09 16.65 1.69
C LEU A 96 19.31 15.46 0.76
N ALA A 97 18.90 14.25 1.17
CA ALA A 97 19.08 13.03 0.40
C ALA A 97 18.43 13.08 -1.00
N TYR A 98 17.26 13.71 -1.13
CA TYR A 98 16.59 13.87 -2.43
C TYR A 98 17.18 15.01 -3.28
N THR A 99 17.80 16.01 -2.66
CA THR A 99 18.50 17.10 -3.39
C THR A 99 19.90 16.71 -3.87
N THR A 100 20.59 15.84 -3.13
CA THR A 100 21.83 15.23 -3.58
C THR A 100 21.51 14.17 -4.63
N LYS A 101 21.46 14.57 -5.91
CA LYS A 101 21.33 13.65 -7.05
C LYS A 101 22.36 12.51 -6.91
N SER A 102 21.91 11.33 -6.50
CA SER A 102 22.69 10.11 -6.68
C SER A 102 22.37 9.54 -8.07
N PRO A 103 23.35 9.42 -8.99
CA PRO A 103 23.12 8.64 -10.20
C PRO A 103 22.83 7.20 -9.77
N ARG A 104 21.70 6.64 -10.19
CA ARG A 104 21.48 5.19 -10.07
C ARG A 104 22.54 4.50 -10.95
N PRO A 105 23.32 3.53 -10.45
CA PRO A 105 24.02 2.63 -11.36
C PRO A 105 22.95 1.92 -12.18
N VAL A 106 23.02 2.08 -13.50
CA VAL A 106 22.24 1.31 -14.46
C VAL A 106 22.59 -0.14 -14.20
N SER A 107 21.61 -0.94 -13.76
CA SER A 107 21.74 -2.39 -13.69
C SER A 107 22.18 -2.90 -15.07
N GLU A 108 23.37 -3.49 -15.13
CA GLU A 108 23.84 -4.22 -16.30
C GLU A 108 22.76 -5.25 -16.69
N LYS A 109 22.22 -5.09 -17.90
CA LYS A 109 21.48 -6.17 -18.54
C LYS A 109 22.51 -7.25 -18.87
N GLN A 110 22.50 -8.33 -18.09
CA GLN A 110 22.92 -9.63 -18.60
C GLN A 110 21.70 -10.23 -19.31
N GLU A 111 21.68 -10.14 -20.64
CA GLU A 111 21.39 -11.27 -21.56
C GLU A 111 21.73 -10.85 -23.00
#